data_AF-F2DHJ9-F1
#
_entry.id   AF-F2DHJ9-F1
#
_cell.length_a   1.000
_cell.length_b   1.000
_cell.length_c   1.000
_cell.angle_alpha   90.00
_cell.angle_beta   90.00
_cell.angle_gamma   90.00
#
_symmetry.space_group_name_H-M   'P 1'
#
loop_
_entity.id
_entity.type
_entity.pdbx_description
1 polymer ?
#
loop_
_entity_poly.entity_id
_entity_poly.type
_entity_poly.pdbx_seq_one_letter_code
_entity_poly.pdbx_strand_id
1 'polypeptide(L)'
;MQQPQQHHHHKPPKPSLSGSASWIRRSPPPSQPHRKPWGAGGRGRYACRAVPLLVLTVYSLFTVLRIPSSSLVVNTADSERVDRREDVEAFKTHLPSNQNSLEARQETRSPASLPCSAFISGEAGGGQAEEGVLCCDRSHYRSDVCYLRGDARTDPSTSSVLLYNAPRGAAPEKVRPYTRKFEESIMRSIDEVTIVPVDSTGNGTDKDTRDSLRRRCDVRHPAGVPAVVFSTGGYTGNVYHEFSDGLIPLFVTAERFGGEVVFVVLEYHYWWLGRYGAILERLTNYKIIDFRYDRRVHCFSEMIVGLRIHGELVVDPKLMPNGKSIKDFQALLHQGYSGKPSATSAAPLPLPLATPSRPCVRPDDHAKAAKPKMLIFIRKQNRVILNLPHVVTACRRAGFAPHVMNLRRQTPLPVIHAALASADAMVAVHGAAVTHFLFMRPGTVLLQIVPVGLDWAAESFYGKPAQQLGLEYLEYRVAPEESSLAAEYGLNSTVVQDPSVISSQGWWEMKKVYMDRQNVTVSVKRFGELLRAAKLHLKKNATACGKAAGVVR
;
A
#
# COMPACT_ATOMS: atom_id res chain seq x y z
N MET A 1 -67.59 43.87 -9.48
CA MET A 1 -67.54 43.14 -10.77
C MET A 1 -66.22 43.55 -11.43
N GLN A 2 -65.23 42.73 -11.81
CA GLN A 2 -65.04 41.28 -12.04
C GLN A 2 -63.58 40.92 -11.66
N GLN A 3 -63.36 39.67 -11.24
CA GLN A 3 -62.07 38.97 -11.00
C GLN A 3 -61.31 38.64 -12.32
N PRO A 4 -60.11 37.99 -12.33
CA PRO A 4 -58.93 38.08 -11.44
C PRO A 4 -57.59 38.14 -12.23
N GLN A 5 -56.47 38.48 -11.60
CA GLN A 5 -55.12 38.20 -12.14
C GLN A 5 -54.23 37.50 -11.10
N GLN A 6 -53.59 36.42 -11.55
CA GLN A 6 -52.76 35.48 -10.80
C GLN A 6 -51.39 36.09 -10.44
N HIS A 7 -50.98 35.96 -9.18
CA HIS A 7 -49.59 36.18 -8.76
C HIS A 7 -48.86 34.83 -8.66
N HIS A 8 -47.82 34.67 -9.49
CA HIS A 8 -46.87 33.56 -9.40
C HIS A 8 -45.80 33.84 -8.34
N HIS A 9 -45.77 33.02 -7.29
CA HIS A 9 -44.66 32.94 -6.33
C HIS A 9 -43.64 31.89 -6.79
N HIS A 10 -42.38 32.31 -6.97
CA HIS A 10 -41.23 31.43 -7.12
C HIS A 10 -40.91 30.69 -5.82
N LYS A 11 -40.86 29.36 -5.87
CA LYS A 11 -40.25 28.49 -4.85
C LYS A 11 -38.86 28.04 -5.33
N PRO A 12 -37.85 27.93 -4.45
CA PRO A 12 -36.52 27.43 -4.81
C PRO A 12 -36.54 25.89 -4.98
N PRO A 13 -35.67 25.32 -5.81
CA PRO A 13 -35.64 23.87 -6.04
C PRO A 13 -34.95 23.12 -4.89
N LYS A 14 -35.52 21.96 -4.54
CA LYS A 14 -34.97 20.98 -3.58
C LYS A 14 -33.72 20.30 -4.17
N PRO A 15 -32.73 19.90 -3.34
CA PRO A 15 -31.61 19.11 -3.81
C PRO A 15 -32.01 17.65 -4.06
N SER A 16 -31.64 17.12 -5.23
CA SER A 16 -31.82 15.73 -5.62
C SER A 16 -30.77 14.84 -4.97
N LEU A 17 -31.23 13.89 -4.17
CA LEU A 17 -30.49 12.70 -3.76
C LEU A 17 -30.21 11.83 -5.00
N SER A 18 -28.96 11.71 -5.42
CA SER A 18 -28.55 10.66 -6.37
C SER A 18 -27.84 9.54 -5.64
N GLY A 19 -28.46 8.37 -5.64
CA GLY A 19 -27.89 7.12 -5.14
C GLY A 19 -26.63 6.72 -5.92
N SER A 20 -25.68 6.15 -5.18
CA SER A 20 -24.46 5.56 -5.69
C SER A 20 -24.76 4.32 -6.55
N ALA A 21 -24.46 4.41 -7.84
CA ALA A 21 -24.30 3.27 -8.73
C ALA A 21 -22.86 3.32 -9.28
N SER A 22 -22.12 2.22 -9.17
CA SER A 22 -20.74 2.12 -9.64
C SER A 22 -20.70 2.12 -11.17
N TRP A 23 -20.37 3.27 -11.75
CA TRP A 23 -20.19 3.43 -13.19
C TRP A 23 -18.70 3.35 -13.54
N ILE A 24 -18.17 2.13 -13.73
CA ILE A 24 -16.93 1.98 -14.50
C ILE A 24 -17.26 2.38 -15.94
N ARG A 25 -16.66 3.47 -16.46
CA ARG A 25 -16.79 3.83 -17.88
C ARG A 25 -16.32 2.66 -18.73
N ARG A 26 -17.25 2.03 -19.46
CA ARG A 26 -16.95 0.96 -20.41
C ARG A 26 -16.51 1.58 -21.73
N SER A 27 -15.34 1.21 -22.24
CA SER A 27 -14.98 1.40 -23.64
C SER A 27 -15.87 0.52 -24.55
N PRO A 28 -16.08 0.88 -25.83
CA PRO A 28 -16.94 0.11 -26.74
C PRO A 28 -16.36 -1.28 -27.05
N PRO A 29 -17.18 -2.31 -27.31
CA PRO A 29 -16.71 -3.63 -27.70
C PRO A 29 -16.24 -3.65 -29.17
N PRO A 30 -15.24 -4.48 -29.53
CA PRO A 30 -14.79 -4.64 -30.91
C PRO A 30 -15.81 -5.46 -31.75
N SER A 31 -15.84 -5.18 -33.05
CA SER A 31 -16.71 -5.84 -34.05
C SER A 31 -16.38 -7.32 -34.28
N GLN A 32 -17.41 -8.15 -34.49
CA GLN A 32 -17.28 -9.60 -34.69
C GLN A 32 -16.64 -9.99 -36.04
N PRO A 33 -15.87 -11.10 -36.11
CA PRO A 33 -15.36 -11.62 -37.38
C PRO A 33 -16.41 -12.45 -38.13
N HIS A 34 -16.36 -12.35 -39.47
CA HIS A 34 -17.22 -13.02 -40.43
C HIS A 34 -17.21 -14.56 -40.31
N ARG A 35 -18.40 -15.17 -40.33
CA ARG A 35 -18.59 -16.62 -40.49
C ARG A 35 -18.60 -17.02 -41.97
N LYS A 36 -17.93 -18.13 -42.31
CA LYS A 36 -18.20 -18.93 -43.52
C LYS A 36 -18.80 -20.31 -43.13
N PRO A 37 -19.55 -20.97 -44.03
CA PRO A 37 -20.55 -21.98 -43.67
C PRO A 37 -20.03 -23.43 -43.70
N TRP A 38 -20.79 -24.27 -43.02
CA TRP A 38 -20.61 -25.72 -42.84
C TRP A 38 -20.63 -26.54 -44.14
N GLY A 39 -19.81 -27.60 -44.15
CA GLY A 39 -19.93 -28.79 -45.00
C GLY A 39 -20.08 -30.06 -44.14
N ALA A 40 -20.85 -31.01 -44.65
CA ALA A 40 -21.54 -32.08 -43.95
C ALA A 40 -20.76 -33.40 -43.72
N GLY A 41 -21.32 -34.26 -42.85
CA GLY A 41 -21.02 -35.69 -42.65
C GLY A 41 -20.67 -35.99 -41.19
N GLY A 42 -21.29 -36.88 -40.42
CA GLY A 42 -22.19 -37.99 -40.72
C GLY A 42 -21.69 -39.25 -39.99
N ARG A 43 -22.39 -39.66 -38.91
CA ARG A 43 -22.31 -40.93 -38.15
C ARG A 43 -21.13 -41.14 -37.17
N GLY A 44 -21.47 -41.48 -35.92
CA GLY A 44 -20.55 -42.03 -34.92
C GLY A 44 -20.68 -41.46 -33.50
N ARG A 45 -21.88 -41.42 -32.91
CA ARG A 45 -22.07 -40.88 -31.54
C ARG A 45 -22.80 -41.84 -30.60
N TYR A 46 -22.30 -43.06 -30.36
CA TYR A 46 -22.69 -43.84 -29.17
C TYR A 46 -21.58 -44.72 -28.54
N ALA A 47 -20.33 -44.67 -29.03
CA ALA A 47 -19.23 -45.50 -28.49
C ALA A 47 -18.12 -44.76 -27.72
N CYS A 48 -18.07 -43.42 -27.74
CA CYS A 48 -16.96 -42.65 -27.13
C CYS A 48 -17.30 -41.94 -25.81
N ARG A 49 -18.16 -42.52 -24.97
CA ARG A 49 -18.42 -42.01 -23.60
C ARG A 49 -18.24 -43.02 -22.47
N ALA A 50 -18.05 -44.31 -22.78
CA ALA A 50 -17.82 -45.34 -21.76
C ALA A 50 -16.35 -45.45 -21.32
N VAL A 51 -15.41 -45.12 -22.20
CA VAL A 51 -13.96 -45.28 -21.94
C VAL A 51 -13.40 -44.27 -20.91
N PRO A 52 -13.75 -42.97 -20.92
CA PRO A 52 -13.19 -42.01 -19.95
C PRO A 52 -13.69 -42.22 -18.52
N LEU A 53 -14.93 -42.71 -18.36
CA LEU A 53 -15.54 -42.97 -17.06
C LEU A 53 -14.92 -44.20 -16.38
N LEU A 54 -14.61 -45.24 -17.15
CA LEU A 54 -13.97 -46.45 -16.63
C LEU A 54 -12.52 -46.19 -16.21
N VAL A 55 -11.79 -45.33 -16.94
CA VAL A 55 -10.43 -44.90 -16.59
C VAL A 55 -10.41 -44.07 -15.30
N LEU A 56 -11.40 -43.18 -15.10
CA LEU A 56 -11.49 -42.39 -13.87
C LEU A 56 -11.86 -43.23 -12.64
N THR A 57 -12.73 -44.23 -12.80
CA THR A 57 -13.08 -45.14 -11.69
C THR A 57 -11.93 -46.06 -11.31
N VAL A 58 -11.16 -46.56 -12.28
CA VAL A 58 -9.97 -47.39 -12.01
C VAL A 58 -8.85 -46.54 -11.39
N TYR A 59 -8.64 -45.32 -11.87
CA TYR A 59 -7.64 -44.41 -11.29
C TYR A 59 -7.95 -44.09 -9.82
N SER A 60 -9.22 -43.83 -9.50
CA SER A 60 -9.66 -43.52 -8.14
C SER A 60 -9.56 -44.72 -7.19
N LEU A 61 -9.83 -45.94 -7.66
CA LEU A 61 -9.65 -47.17 -6.88
C LEU A 61 -8.17 -47.49 -6.62
N PHE A 62 -7.27 -47.20 -7.57
CA PHE A 62 -5.82 -47.36 -7.37
C PHE A 62 -5.18 -46.26 -6.50
N THR A 63 -5.79 -45.08 -6.39
CA THR A 63 -5.28 -44.03 -5.47
C THR A 63 -5.66 -44.29 -4.01
N VAL A 64 -6.76 -44.99 -3.75
CA VAL A 64 -7.24 -45.27 -2.39
C VAL A 64 -6.61 -46.54 -1.80
N LEU A 65 -6.06 -47.44 -2.62
CA LEU A 65 -5.40 -48.69 -2.17
C LEU A 65 -3.86 -48.65 -2.11
N ARG A 66 -3.24 -47.47 -2.31
CA ARG A 66 -1.81 -47.24 -2.05
C ARG A 66 -1.62 -46.19 -0.95
N ILE A 67 -2.01 -46.55 0.27
CA ILE A 67 -1.47 -45.95 1.50
C ILE A 67 -0.49 -46.96 2.09
N PRO A 68 0.83 -46.79 1.94
CA PRO A 68 1.76 -47.31 2.94
C PRO A 68 1.81 -46.30 4.08
N SER A 69 1.52 -46.77 5.28
CA SER A 69 1.78 -46.10 6.55
C SER A 69 3.28 -45.81 6.67
N SER A 70 3.69 -44.57 6.46
CA SER A 70 5.04 -44.09 6.77
C SER A 70 5.01 -42.58 6.98
N SER A 71 5.51 -42.18 8.15
CA SER A 71 5.58 -40.84 8.72
C SER A 71 6.02 -39.75 7.73
N LEU A 72 5.15 -38.77 7.46
CA LEU A 72 5.53 -37.54 6.78
C LEU A 72 5.98 -36.49 7.80
N VAL A 73 7.29 -36.46 8.01
CA VAL A 73 8.03 -35.28 8.47
C VAL A 73 7.81 -34.19 7.41
N VAL A 74 7.17 -33.09 7.81
CA VAL A 74 7.04 -31.89 6.97
C VAL A 74 8.42 -31.24 6.91
N ASN A 75 9.11 -31.37 5.78
CA ASN A 75 10.29 -30.56 5.48
C ASN A 75 9.87 -29.11 5.27
N THR A 76 10.19 -28.25 6.25
CA THR A 76 10.25 -26.80 6.10
C THR A 76 11.53 -26.44 5.36
N ALA A 77 11.50 -26.45 4.03
CA ALA A 77 12.60 -25.93 3.22
C ALA A 77 12.07 -25.53 1.84
N ASP A 78 11.46 -24.35 1.74
CA ASP A 78 11.28 -23.68 0.43
C ASP A 78 11.15 -22.15 0.52
N SER A 79 11.74 -21.53 1.54
CA SER A 79 11.84 -20.06 1.60
C SER A 79 13.20 -19.57 2.10
N GLU A 80 14.22 -20.43 2.15
CA GLU A 80 15.46 -20.15 2.91
C GLU A 80 16.76 -20.33 2.10
N ARG A 81 16.69 -20.37 0.77
CA ARG A 81 17.88 -20.65 -0.05
C ARG A 81 18.05 -19.77 -1.29
N VAL A 82 17.89 -18.46 -1.14
CA VAL A 82 18.52 -17.46 -2.03
C VAL A 82 18.86 -16.24 -1.16
N ASP A 83 19.92 -16.29 -0.37
CA ASP A 83 20.65 -15.09 0.09
C ASP A 83 21.91 -15.49 0.86
N ARG A 84 22.83 -16.14 0.16
CA ARG A 84 24.16 -16.46 0.70
C ARG A 84 25.23 -16.24 -0.36
N ARG A 85 25.44 -14.98 -0.73
CA ARG A 85 26.77 -14.41 -1.01
C ARG A 85 26.67 -12.95 -1.43
N GLU A 86 27.53 -12.16 -0.78
CA GLU A 86 28.07 -10.86 -1.21
C GLU A 86 27.13 -9.64 -1.05
N ASP A 87 27.38 -8.82 -0.02
CA ASP A 87 28.05 -7.50 -0.17
C ASP A 87 28.27 -6.82 1.20
N VAL A 88 29.53 -6.78 1.63
CA VAL A 88 30.01 -6.15 2.88
C VAL A 88 30.31 -4.64 2.69
N GLU A 89 30.04 -4.07 1.52
CA GLU A 89 30.41 -2.68 1.19
C GLU A 89 29.24 -1.69 1.09
N ALA A 90 27.98 -2.12 1.21
CA ALA A 90 26.81 -1.24 1.03
C ALA A 90 26.33 -0.50 2.30
N PHE A 91 26.96 -0.71 3.47
CA PHE A 91 26.44 -0.22 4.76
C PHE A 91 27.27 0.90 5.43
N LYS A 92 28.22 1.52 4.71
CA LYS A 92 29.06 2.59 5.29
C LYS A 92 28.45 4.00 5.28
N THR A 93 27.18 4.19 4.92
CA THR A 93 26.52 5.50 5.06
C THR A 93 25.38 5.45 6.06
N HIS A 94 25.78 5.65 7.32
CA HIS A 94 24.94 6.03 8.44
C HIS A 94 24.36 7.46 8.28
N LEU A 95 23.24 7.66 8.97
CA LEU A 95 22.65 8.92 9.47
C LEU A 95 21.82 9.78 8.51
N PRO A 96 20.54 10.07 8.85
CA PRO A 96 19.84 11.21 8.25
C PRO A 96 20.45 12.49 8.81
N SER A 97 21.26 13.17 8.00
CA SER A 97 21.62 14.56 8.26
C SER A 97 20.35 15.42 8.13
N ASN A 98 19.90 15.97 9.26
CA ASN A 98 19.02 17.13 9.27
C ASN A 98 19.83 18.34 8.81
N GLN A 99 19.86 18.61 7.51
CA GLN A 99 20.11 19.93 6.94
C GLN A 99 19.83 19.88 5.45
N ASN A 100 18.72 20.51 5.05
CA ASN A 100 18.59 21.24 3.79
C ASN A 100 17.45 22.22 3.98
N SER A 101 17.79 23.36 4.59
CA SER A 101 17.00 24.58 4.53
C SER A 101 17.03 25.08 3.08
N LEU A 102 15.83 25.28 2.55
CA LEU A 102 15.53 25.97 1.32
C LEU A 102 16.10 27.41 1.36
N GLU A 103 16.87 27.77 0.34
CA GLU A 103 16.88 29.15 -0.17
C GLU A 103 16.59 29.08 -1.68
N ALA A 104 15.34 29.35 -2.04
CA ALA A 104 14.94 29.57 -3.43
C ALA A 104 15.04 31.07 -3.72
N ARG A 105 16.06 31.46 -4.50
CA ARG A 105 16.09 32.77 -5.14
C ARG A 105 15.12 32.74 -6.31
N GLN A 106 14.12 33.63 -6.27
CA GLN A 106 13.08 33.73 -7.27
C GLN A 106 13.60 34.49 -8.49
N GLU A 107 14.06 33.75 -9.50
CA GLU A 107 14.21 34.27 -10.86
C GLU A 107 13.06 33.77 -11.71
N THR A 108 12.38 34.70 -12.38
CA THR A 108 11.39 34.46 -13.43
C THR A 108 11.96 33.51 -14.49
N ARG A 109 11.49 32.25 -14.49
CA ARG A 109 11.95 31.20 -15.42
C ARG A 109 10.91 30.86 -16.47
N SER A 110 11.34 30.84 -17.73
CA SER A 110 10.58 30.27 -18.85
C SER A 110 10.28 28.78 -18.63
N PRO A 111 9.17 28.24 -19.16
CA PRO A 111 8.75 26.84 -19.01
C PRO A 111 9.79 25.78 -19.44
N ALA A 112 10.74 26.13 -20.31
CA ALA A 112 11.76 25.23 -20.85
C ALA A 112 12.95 24.92 -19.90
N SER A 113 12.99 25.49 -18.68
CA SER A 113 14.10 25.30 -17.72
C SER A 113 13.68 24.69 -16.38
N LEU A 114 12.49 24.09 -16.31
CA LEU A 114 12.00 23.43 -15.10
C LEU A 114 12.71 22.08 -14.89
N PRO A 115 13.11 21.74 -13.65
CA PRO A 115 13.69 20.44 -13.35
C PRO A 115 12.67 19.32 -13.60
N CYS A 116 13.12 18.12 -13.97
CA CYS A 116 12.21 16.99 -14.25
C CYS A 116 11.23 16.71 -13.10
N SER A 117 11.68 16.89 -11.86
CA SER A 117 10.87 16.79 -10.64
C SER A 117 9.64 17.71 -10.64
N ALA A 118 9.70 18.88 -11.29
CA ALA A 118 8.56 19.80 -11.40
C ALA A 118 7.48 19.25 -12.34
N PHE A 119 7.85 18.55 -13.42
CA PHE A 119 6.89 17.86 -14.29
C PHE A 119 6.27 16.66 -13.57
N ILE A 120 7.10 15.84 -12.92
CA ILE A 120 6.63 14.67 -12.15
C ILE A 120 5.70 15.11 -11.01
N SER A 121 5.95 16.27 -10.39
CA SER A 121 5.12 16.81 -9.30
C SER A 121 3.89 17.59 -9.80
N GLY A 122 3.79 17.90 -11.09
CA GLY A 122 2.70 18.70 -11.66
C GLY A 122 2.79 20.21 -11.37
N GLU A 123 3.97 20.70 -10.99
CA GLU A 123 4.26 22.13 -10.76
C GLU A 123 4.56 22.88 -12.06
N ALA A 124 5.03 22.15 -13.08
CA ALA A 124 5.13 22.65 -14.45
C ALA A 124 3.72 22.77 -15.04
N GLY A 125 3.05 23.89 -14.79
CA GLY A 125 1.67 24.15 -15.22
C GLY A 125 1.41 23.80 -16.69
N GLY A 126 0.17 23.41 -17.00
CA GLY A 126 -0.31 23.00 -18.33
C GLY A 126 -0.43 24.12 -19.36
N GLY A 127 0.48 25.10 -19.33
CA GLY A 127 0.65 26.05 -20.43
C GLY A 127 1.12 25.28 -21.68
N GLN A 128 0.75 25.78 -22.87
CA GLN A 128 1.18 25.25 -24.15
C GLN A 128 2.72 25.19 -24.22
N ALA A 129 3.32 24.05 -23.83
CA ALA A 129 4.76 23.86 -23.78
C ALA A 129 5.10 22.40 -24.12
N GLU A 130 5.71 22.26 -25.30
CA GLU A 130 6.43 21.12 -25.91
C GLU A 130 5.79 19.72 -25.80
N GLU A 131 5.28 19.21 -26.93
CA GLU A 131 5.04 17.77 -27.11
C GLU A 131 6.38 17.03 -27.25
N GLY A 132 6.44 15.79 -26.75
CA GLY A 132 7.64 14.96 -26.83
C GLY A 132 8.58 15.09 -25.62
N VAL A 133 8.12 15.48 -24.44
CA VAL A 133 8.99 15.53 -23.25
C VAL A 133 9.31 14.11 -22.79
N LEU A 134 10.60 13.80 -22.63
CA LEU A 134 11.11 12.65 -21.89
C LEU A 134 12.16 13.14 -20.89
N CYS A 135 11.92 12.92 -19.60
CA CYS A 135 12.92 13.19 -18.58
C CYS A 135 12.82 12.17 -17.45
N CYS A 136 13.93 11.93 -16.75
CA CYS A 136 13.98 11.03 -15.61
C CYS A 136 14.62 11.71 -14.41
N ASP A 137 13.95 11.65 -13.26
CA ASP A 137 14.50 12.04 -11.97
C ASP A 137 15.05 10.80 -11.26
N ARG A 138 16.36 10.79 -11.09
CA ARG A 138 17.11 9.72 -10.40
C ARG A 138 17.73 10.20 -9.08
N SER A 139 17.39 11.42 -8.65
CA SER A 139 18.00 12.08 -7.47
C SER A 139 17.60 11.41 -6.16
N HIS A 140 16.42 10.78 -6.11
CA HIS A 140 15.94 10.11 -4.92
C HIS A 140 16.63 8.75 -4.72
N TYR A 141 17.19 8.51 -3.53
CA TYR A 141 17.96 7.29 -3.24
C TYR A 141 17.14 5.99 -3.30
N ARG A 142 15.79 6.09 -3.22
CA ARG A 142 14.88 4.93 -3.23
C ARG A 142 14.19 4.67 -4.56
N SER A 143 14.16 5.60 -5.49
CA SER A 143 13.27 5.50 -6.65
C SER A 143 13.80 6.30 -7.82
N ASP A 144 13.70 5.71 -9.01
CA ASP A 144 13.82 6.42 -10.27
C ASP A 144 12.41 6.64 -10.83
N VAL A 145 12.15 7.85 -11.32
CA VAL A 145 10.84 8.22 -11.88
C VAL A 145 11.04 8.96 -13.19
N CYS A 146 10.46 8.45 -14.27
CA CYS A 146 10.47 9.13 -15.56
C CYS A 146 9.10 9.72 -15.88
N TYR A 147 9.13 10.87 -16.53
CA TYR A 147 7.96 11.59 -17.01
C TYR A 147 7.99 11.67 -18.53
N LEU A 148 6.85 11.36 -19.13
CA LEU A 148 6.63 11.39 -20.57
C LEU A 148 5.43 12.27 -20.88
N ARG A 149 5.55 13.17 -21.85
CA ARG A 149 4.42 13.95 -22.41
C ARG A 149 4.48 13.92 -23.92
N GLY A 150 3.40 13.52 -24.57
CA GLY A 150 3.33 13.27 -26.01
C GLY A 150 2.54 12.00 -26.31
N ASP A 151 2.76 11.38 -27.46
CA ASP A 151 2.11 10.12 -27.82
C ASP A 151 2.88 8.93 -27.21
N ALA A 152 2.58 8.65 -25.94
CA ALA A 152 3.15 7.56 -25.18
C ALA A 152 2.30 6.28 -25.34
N ARG A 153 2.91 5.19 -25.80
CA ARG A 153 2.23 3.92 -26.08
C ARG A 153 2.86 2.76 -25.33
N THR A 154 2.04 1.95 -24.69
CA THR A 154 2.51 0.73 -24.00
C THR A 154 2.82 -0.38 -25.01
N ASP A 155 3.93 -1.09 -24.81
CA ASP A 155 4.26 -2.32 -25.50
C ASP A 155 4.42 -3.48 -24.49
N PRO A 156 3.34 -4.23 -24.23
CA PRO A 156 3.34 -5.33 -23.26
C PRO A 156 4.16 -6.55 -23.71
N SER A 157 4.57 -6.62 -24.99
CA SER A 157 5.34 -7.78 -25.50
C SER A 157 6.81 -7.71 -25.15
N THR A 158 7.33 -6.51 -24.95
CA THR A 158 8.74 -6.19 -24.67
C THR A 158 8.92 -5.46 -23.34
N SER A 159 7.85 -5.30 -22.56
CA SER A 159 7.83 -4.48 -21.33
C SER A 159 8.38 -3.07 -21.58
N SER A 160 7.98 -2.44 -22.69
CA SER A 160 8.48 -1.13 -23.07
C SER A 160 7.38 -0.10 -23.22
N VAL A 161 7.75 1.17 -23.13
CA VAL A 161 6.89 2.32 -23.43
C VAL A 161 7.52 3.07 -24.59
N LEU A 162 6.78 3.28 -25.67
CA LEU A 162 7.23 4.01 -26.83
C LEU A 162 6.78 5.47 -26.72
N LEU A 163 7.70 6.43 -26.86
CA LEU A 163 7.36 7.85 -26.96
C LEU A 163 7.56 8.32 -28.40
N TYR A 164 6.46 8.55 -29.10
CA TYR A 164 6.49 9.08 -30.46
C TYR A 164 6.72 10.59 -30.44
N ASN A 165 7.45 11.08 -31.45
CA ASN A 165 7.85 12.49 -31.57
C ASN A 165 8.70 12.95 -30.36
N ALA A 166 9.53 12.07 -29.81
CA ALA A 166 10.48 12.42 -28.76
C ALA A 166 11.51 13.46 -29.26
N PRO A 167 12.26 14.13 -28.35
CA PRO A 167 13.24 15.13 -28.73
C PRO A 167 14.37 14.46 -29.50
N ARG A 168 14.86 15.11 -30.56
CA ARG A 168 15.96 14.57 -31.37
C ARG A 168 17.17 14.26 -30.50
N GLY A 169 17.70 13.04 -30.62
CA GLY A 169 18.85 12.58 -29.84
C GLY A 169 18.51 12.05 -28.45
N ALA A 170 17.23 11.92 -28.09
CA ALA A 170 16.83 11.24 -26.86
C ALA A 170 17.26 9.76 -26.89
N ALA A 171 17.93 9.33 -25.83
CA ALA A 171 18.35 7.94 -25.67
C ALA A 171 17.24 7.11 -24.97
N PRO A 172 17.20 5.79 -25.19
CA PRO A 172 16.36 4.90 -24.42
C PRO A 172 16.67 4.97 -22.92
N GLU A 173 15.62 5.01 -22.10
CA GLU A 173 15.71 5.04 -20.64
C GLU A 173 15.23 3.74 -20.04
N LYS A 174 15.82 3.33 -18.91
CA LYS A 174 15.49 2.08 -18.23
C LYS A 174 15.17 2.34 -16.76
N VAL A 175 14.03 1.82 -16.32
CA VAL A 175 13.53 1.99 -14.96
C VAL A 175 12.95 0.70 -14.44
N ARG A 176 13.28 0.35 -13.20
CA ARG A 176 12.56 -0.66 -12.43
C ARG A 176 11.63 0.07 -11.47
N PRO A 177 10.31 0.12 -11.73
CA PRO A 177 9.43 1.10 -11.10
C PRO A 177 8.95 0.61 -9.72
N TYR A 178 9.89 0.46 -8.79
CA TYR A 178 9.71 0.03 -7.41
C TYR A 178 10.60 0.86 -6.46
N THR A 179 10.12 1.19 -5.25
CA THR A 179 10.74 2.21 -4.39
C THR A 179 11.80 1.67 -3.42
N ARG A 180 12.63 0.74 -3.90
CA ARG A 180 13.77 0.13 -3.19
C ARG A 180 15.05 0.17 -4.03
N LYS A 181 15.25 1.23 -4.83
CA LYS A 181 16.41 1.40 -5.73
C LYS A 181 17.77 1.04 -5.10
N PHE A 182 17.97 1.37 -3.83
CA PHE A 182 19.20 1.10 -3.09
C PHE A 182 19.48 -0.39 -2.80
N GLU A 183 18.48 -1.26 -2.95
CA GLU A 183 18.54 -2.67 -2.56
C GLU A 183 18.58 -3.58 -3.79
N GLU A 184 19.80 -3.82 -4.30
CA GLU A 184 20.01 -4.51 -5.57
C GLU A 184 19.37 -5.90 -5.64
N SER A 185 19.44 -6.68 -4.55
CA SER A 185 18.90 -8.06 -4.51
C SER A 185 17.41 -8.10 -4.82
N ILE A 186 16.63 -7.20 -4.21
CA ILE A 186 15.20 -7.07 -4.46
C ILE A 186 14.94 -6.46 -5.82
N MET A 187 15.69 -5.42 -6.21
CA MET A 187 15.51 -4.78 -7.51
C MET A 187 15.77 -5.73 -8.69
N ARG A 188 16.65 -6.73 -8.56
CA ARG A 188 16.85 -7.79 -9.58
C ARG A 188 15.57 -8.58 -9.87
N SER A 189 14.67 -8.72 -8.90
CA SER A 189 13.37 -9.40 -9.06
C SER A 189 12.28 -8.54 -9.71
N ILE A 190 12.49 -7.22 -9.84
CA ILE A 190 11.52 -6.26 -10.39
C ILE A 190 11.74 -6.11 -11.89
N ASP A 191 10.72 -6.28 -12.71
CA ASP A 191 10.81 -6.06 -14.14
C ASP A 191 11.29 -4.65 -14.50
N GLU A 192 12.17 -4.60 -15.51
CA GLU A 192 12.64 -3.35 -16.09
C GLU A 192 11.71 -2.91 -17.21
N VAL A 193 11.25 -1.67 -17.12
CA VAL A 193 10.53 -0.97 -18.18
C VAL A 193 11.55 -0.20 -19.01
N THR A 194 11.58 -0.45 -20.32
CA THR A 194 12.39 0.34 -21.26
C THR A 194 11.53 1.41 -21.91
N ILE A 195 11.89 2.67 -21.76
CA ILE A 195 11.27 3.79 -22.46
C ILE A 195 12.06 4.04 -23.74
N VAL A 196 11.41 3.92 -24.90
CA VAL A 196 12.03 4.00 -26.22
C VAL A 196 11.54 5.27 -26.93
N PRO A 197 12.40 6.27 -27.13
CA PRO A 197 12.15 7.39 -28.02
C PRO A 197 11.97 6.90 -29.46
N VAL A 198 10.93 7.38 -30.14
CA VAL A 198 10.63 7.02 -31.52
C VAL A 198 10.64 8.27 -32.41
N ASP A 199 11.64 8.35 -33.28
CA ASP A 199 11.78 9.41 -34.28
C ASP A 199 10.84 9.17 -35.47
N SER A 200 9.84 10.03 -35.61
CA SER A 200 8.86 9.96 -36.72
C SER A 200 9.44 10.32 -38.10
N THR A 201 10.69 10.77 -38.18
CA THR A 201 11.35 11.19 -39.44
C THR A 201 12.14 10.08 -40.15
N GLY A 202 12.17 8.86 -39.61
CA GLY A 202 12.84 7.73 -40.23
C GLY A 202 12.05 7.17 -41.43
N ASN A 203 12.49 7.50 -42.66
CA ASN A 203 12.20 6.71 -43.86
C ASN A 203 12.86 5.32 -43.72
N GLY A 204 12.30 4.46 -42.87
CA GLY A 204 12.75 3.09 -42.70
C GLY A 204 12.34 2.25 -43.91
N THR A 205 13.33 1.80 -44.68
CA THR A 205 13.17 0.97 -45.89
C THR A 205 12.83 -0.50 -45.59
N ASP A 206 12.72 -0.89 -44.32
CA ASP A 206 12.35 -2.26 -43.93
C ASP A 206 10.88 -2.38 -43.48
N LYS A 207 10.24 -3.43 -43.98
CA LYS A 207 8.79 -3.66 -43.84
C LYS A 207 8.41 -4.08 -42.41
N ASP A 208 9.31 -4.77 -41.70
CA ASP A 208 9.12 -5.25 -40.32
C ASP A 208 9.36 -4.16 -39.26
N THR A 209 10.23 -3.17 -39.53
CA THR A 209 10.42 -1.99 -38.67
C THR A 209 9.29 -0.98 -38.80
N ARG A 210 8.64 -0.89 -39.96
CA ARG A 210 7.46 -0.02 -40.15
C ARG A 210 6.22 -0.45 -39.37
N ASP A 211 6.09 -1.72 -39.01
CA ASP A 211 4.93 -2.24 -38.27
C ASP A 211 5.11 -2.12 -36.75
N SER A 212 6.36 -2.26 -36.26
CA SER A 212 6.74 -2.02 -34.86
C SER A 212 6.69 -0.53 -34.48
N LEU A 213 7.07 0.37 -35.40
CA LEU A 213 6.83 1.83 -35.31
C LEU A 213 5.36 2.24 -35.53
N ARG A 214 4.47 1.29 -35.84
CA ARG A 214 3.03 1.56 -36.05
C ARG A 214 2.16 0.70 -35.17
N ARG A 215 2.60 0.39 -33.94
CA ARG A 215 1.73 -0.15 -32.88
C ARG A 215 0.55 0.79 -32.67
N ARG A 216 -0.51 0.61 -33.46
CA ARG A 216 -1.70 1.45 -33.45
C ARG A 216 -2.33 1.32 -32.07
N CYS A 217 -2.94 2.40 -31.60
CA CYS A 217 -3.66 2.38 -30.34
C CYS A 217 -4.84 1.43 -30.43
N ASP A 218 -4.82 0.34 -29.67
CA ASP A 218 -6.00 -0.49 -29.45
C ASP A 218 -6.95 0.21 -28.48
N VAL A 219 -6.39 0.92 -27.50
CA VAL A 219 -7.13 1.70 -26.52
C VAL A 219 -6.48 3.07 -26.40
N ARG A 220 -7.24 4.12 -26.74
CA ARG A 220 -6.80 5.51 -26.55
C ARG A 220 -7.51 6.07 -25.32
N HIS A 221 -6.73 6.49 -24.32
CA HIS A 221 -7.26 7.14 -23.13
C HIS A 221 -7.50 8.63 -23.39
N PRO A 222 -8.44 9.28 -22.68
CA PRO A 222 -8.74 10.69 -22.88
C PRO A 222 -7.53 11.60 -22.66
N ALA A 223 -7.46 12.71 -23.40
CA ALA A 223 -6.45 13.73 -23.15
C ALA A 223 -6.60 14.26 -21.70
N GLY A 224 -5.47 14.44 -21.02
CA GLY A 224 -5.43 14.84 -19.61
C GLY A 224 -5.58 13.70 -18.59
N VAL A 225 -5.73 12.44 -19.04
CA VAL A 225 -5.73 11.26 -18.18
C VAL A 225 -4.38 10.52 -18.33
N PRO A 226 -3.41 10.74 -17.43
CA PRO A 226 -2.11 10.08 -17.52
C PRO A 226 -2.16 8.60 -17.13
N ALA A 227 -1.10 7.89 -17.52
CA ALA A 227 -0.77 6.60 -16.92
C ALA A 227 0.25 6.77 -15.78
N VAL A 228 0.13 5.95 -14.73
CA VAL A 228 1.19 5.70 -13.75
C VAL A 228 1.58 4.23 -13.83
N VAL A 229 2.83 3.97 -14.21
CA VAL A 229 3.41 2.63 -14.39
C VAL A 229 4.23 2.26 -13.15
N PHE A 230 3.88 1.18 -12.46
CA PHE A 230 4.58 0.73 -11.25
C PHE A 230 4.53 -0.78 -11.06
N SER A 231 5.43 -1.31 -10.22
CA SER A 231 5.50 -2.73 -9.89
C SER A 231 4.83 -3.05 -8.56
N THR A 232 4.13 -4.19 -8.50
CA THR A 232 3.69 -4.84 -7.25
C THR A 232 4.52 -6.08 -6.91
N GLY A 233 5.79 -6.12 -7.34
CA GLY A 233 6.74 -7.19 -7.02
C GLY A 233 7.44 -7.00 -5.67
N GLY A 234 8.70 -7.43 -5.58
CA GLY A 234 9.58 -7.19 -4.45
C GLY A 234 9.06 -7.79 -3.13
N TYR A 235 8.84 -6.94 -2.13
CA TYR A 235 8.36 -7.36 -0.81
C TYR A 235 6.84 -7.41 -0.67
N THR A 236 6.10 -7.29 -1.77
CA THR A 236 4.65 -7.40 -1.78
C THR A 236 4.18 -8.71 -1.13
N GLY A 237 3.19 -8.61 -0.24
CA GLY A 237 2.77 -9.69 0.68
C GLY A 237 3.21 -9.48 2.12
N ASN A 238 4.15 -8.56 2.37
CA ASN A 238 4.42 -8.00 3.69
C ASN A 238 3.73 -6.64 3.83
N VAL A 239 2.81 -6.54 4.80
CA VAL A 239 1.96 -5.33 5.00
C VAL A 239 2.77 -4.05 5.16
N TYR A 240 3.94 -4.11 5.79
CA TYR A 240 4.78 -2.93 5.91
C TYR A 240 5.18 -2.39 4.54
N HIS A 241 5.70 -3.27 3.68
CA HIS A 241 6.18 -2.92 2.35
C HIS A 241 5.03 -2.60 1.38
N GLU A 242 3.90 -3.31 1.48
CA GLU A 242 2.70 -3.01 0.71
C GLU A 242 2.24 -1.55 0.91
N PHE A 243 2.40 -1.01 2.11
CA PHE A 243 2.10 0.40 2.39
C PHE A 243 3.28 1.35 2.12
N SER A 244 4.48 1.04 2.62
CA SER A 244 5.64 1.93 2.56
C SER A 244 6.24 2.05 1.17
N ASP A 245 6.28 0.94 0.43
CA ASP A 245 6.92 0.89 -0.89
C ASP A 245 5.90 0.88 -2.05
N GLY A 246 4.61 0.67 -1.75
CA GLY A 246 3.54 0.58 -2.74
C GLY A 246 2.48 1.67 -2.59
N LEU A 247 1.55 1.49 -1.65
CA LEU A 247 0.32 2.30 -1.58
C LEU A 247 0.56 3.78 -1.25
N ILE A 248 1.48 4.10 -0.33
CA ILE A 248 1.81 5.49 -0.01
C ILE A 248 2.53 6.16 -1.19
N PRO A 249 3.58 5.56 -1.80
CA PRO A 249 4.18 6.10 -3.02
C PRO A 249 3.19 6.27 -4.18
N LEU A 250 2.25 5.33 -4.33
CA LEU A 250 1.17 5.45 -5.32
C LEU A 250 0.27 6.64 -5.02
N PHE A 251 -0.17 6.83 -3.77
CA PHE A 251 -0.93 8.00 -3.34
C PHE A 251 -0.17 9.30 -3.61
N VAL A 252 1.11 9.39 -3.21
CA VAL A 252 1.97 10.56 -3.44
C VAL A 252 2.09 10.91 -4.92
N THR A 253 2.13 9.90 -5.79
CA THR A 253 2.25 10.09 -7.24
C THR A 253 0.92 10.47 -7.89
N ALA A 254 -0.18 9.85 -7.45
CA ALA A 254 -1.46 9.86 -8.17
C ALA A 254 -2.52 10.83 -7.59
N GLU A 255 -2.42 11.22 -6.32
CA GLU A 255 -3.47 12.01 -5.63
C GLU A 255 -3.82 13.30 -6.37
N ARG A 256 -2.85 13.95 -7.03
CA ARG A 256 -3.07 15.20 -7.76
C ARG A 256 -4.06 15.08 -8.92
N PHE A 257 -4.30 13.87 -9.42
CA PHE A 257 -5.18 13.63 -10.56
C PHE A 257 -6.65 13.44 -10.16
N GLY A 258 -6.97 13.35 -8.86
CA GLY A 258 -8.36 13.27 -8.40
C GLY A 258 -9.16 12.09 -8.98
N GLY A 259 -8.50 10.96 -9.27
CA GLY A 259 -9.10 9.79 -9.91
C GLY A 259 -8.93 9.73 -11.43
N GLU A 260 -8.54 10.82 -12.08
CA GLU A 260 -8.30 10.87 -13.53
C GLU A 260 -6.91 10.39 -13.91
N VAL A 261 -6.60 9.14 -13.59
CA VAL A 261 -5.31 8.50 -13.86
C VAL A 261 -5.52 7.01 -14.07
N VAL A 262 -4.77 6.39 -14.98
CA VAL A 262 -4.80 4.94 -15.22
C VAL A 262 -3.58 4.28 -14.60
N PHE A 263 -3.80 3.22 -13.85
CA PHE A 263 -2.71 2.42 -13.29
C PHE A 263 -2.33 1.29 -14.23
N VAL A 264 -1.03 1.22 -14.56
CA VAL A 264 -0.43 0.17 -15.38
C VAL A 264 0.57 -0.58 -14.49
N VAL A 265 0.27 -1.84 -14.19
CA VAL A 265 0.93 -2.56 -13.09
C VAL A 265 1.78 -3.71 -13.61
N LEU A 266 3.05 -3.74 -13.22
CA LEU A 266 3.95 -4.87 -13.37
C LEU A 266 3.84 -5.82 -12.17
N GLU A 267 4.18 -7.10 -12.38
CA GLU A 267 4.02 -8.17 -11.39
C GLU A 267 2.63 -8.16 -10.75
N TYR A 268 1.62 -8.05 -11.61
CA TYR A 268 0.24 -7.92 -11.18
C TYR A 268 -0.23 -9.18 -10.44
N HIS A 269 -0.76 -8.98 -9.23
CA HIS A 269 -1.27 -10.06 -8.39
C HIS A 269 -2.77 -9.88 -8.11
N TYR A 270 -3.61 -10.79 -8.61
CA TYR A 270 -5.06 -10.75 -8.36
C TYR A 270 -5.43 -10.72 -6.87
N TRP A 271 -4.67 -11.41 -6.02
CA TRP A 271 -4.89 -11.41 -4.58
C TRP A 271 -4.57 -10.04 -3.95
N TRP A 272 -3.59 -9.30 -4.49
CA TRP A 272 -3.25 -7.95 -4.06
C TRP A 272 -4.38 -6.98 -4.43
N LEU A 273 -4.90 -7.08 -5.67
CA LEU A 273 -6.10 -6.32 -6.05
C LEU A 273 -7.29 -6.68 -5.17
N GLY A 274 -7.53 -7.97 -4.90
CA GLY A 274 -8.63 -8.40 -4.03
C GLY A 274 -8.51 -7.84 -2.61
N ARG A 275 -7.29 -7.54 -2.15
CA ARG A 275 -7.02 -6.98 -0.83
C ARG A 275 -7.13 -5.46 -0.78
N TYR A 276 -6.61 -4.77 -1.79
CA TYR A 276 -6.47 -3.31 -1.82
C TYR A 276 -7.40 -2.59 -2.81
N GLY A 277 -8.20 -3.33 -3.57
CA GLY A 277 -9.09 -2.81 -4.62
C GLY A 277 -10.00 -1.68 -4.13
N ALA A 278 -10.53 -1.80 -2.91
CA ALA A 278 -11.36 -0.78 -2.31
C ALA A 278 -10.65 0.58 -2.08
N ILE A 279 -9.31 0.58 -1.91
CA ILE A 279 -8.50 1.80 -1.88
C ILE A 279 -8.20 2.27 -3.31
N LEU A 280 -7.81 1.34 -4.19
CA LEU A 280 -7.39 1.68 -5.55
C LEU A 280 -8.54 2.29 -6.36
N GLU A 281 -9.77 1.81 -6.16
CA GLU A 281 -11.00 2.40 -6.73
C GLU A 281 -11.27 3.82 -6.25
N ARG A 282 -10.60 4.30 -5.20
CA ARG A 282 -10.66 5.70 -4.75
C ARG A 282 -9.56 6.56 -5.39
N LEU A 283 -8.50 5.94 -5.91
CA LEU A 283 -7.36 6.62 -6.54
C LEU A 283 -7.46 6.68 -8.06
N THR A 284 -8.25 5.79 -8.67
CA THR A 284 -8.49 5.78 -10.12
C THR A 284 -9.96 5.51 -10.44
N ASN A 285 -10.50 6.26 -11.42
CA ASN A 285 -11.81 6.04 -12.03
C ASN A 285 -11.76 5.01 -13.18
N TYR A 286 -10.57 4.45 -13.45
CA TYR A 286 -10.29 3.59 -14.60
C TYR A 286 -9.95 2.17 -14.15
N LYS A 287 -10.09 1.23 -15.08
CA LYS A 287 -9.63 -0.14 -14.84
C LYS A 287 -8.10 -0.17 -14.77
N ILE A 288 -7.59 -0.83 -13.75
CA ILE A 288 -6.17 -1.12 -13.61
C ILE A 288 -5.76 -2.10 -14.71
N ILE A 289 -4.67 -1.79 -15.39
CA ILE A 289 -4.11 -2.57 -16.49
C ILE A 289 -3.01 -3.47 -15.93
N ASP A 290 -3.11 -4.77 -16.20
CA ASP A 290 -2.04 -5.72 -16.00
C ASP A 290 -1.08 -5.62 -17.19
N PHE A 291 0.11 -5.06 -16.98
CA PHE A 291 1.00 -4.70 -18.08
C PHE A 291 1.54 -5.91 -18.84
N ARG A 292 1.64 -7.09 -18.19
CA ARG A 292 2.13 -8.29 -18.87
C ARG A 292 1.02 -9.04 -19.61
N TYR A 293 -0.18 -9.08 -19.04
CA TYR A 293 -1.27 -9.90 -19.59
C TYR A 293 -2.20 -9.14 -20.54
N ASP A 294 -2.37 -7.82 -20.38
CA ASP A 294 -3.14 -7.03 -21.33
C ASP A 294 -2.31 -6.78 -22.59
N ARG A 295 -2.60 -7.51 -23.67
CA ARG A 295 -1.84 -7.44 -24.93
C ARG A 295 -2.18 -6.21 -25.78
N ARG A 296 -3.12 -5.37 -25.35
CA ARG A 296 -3.55 -4.18 -26.09
C ARG A 296 -2.52 -3.07 -25.94
N VAL A 297 -2.34 -2.29 -27.02
CA VAL A 297 -1.56 -1.06 -27.00
C VAL A 297 -2.42 0.07 -26.43
N HIS A 298 -2.10 0.50 -25.22
CA HIS A 298 -2.71 1.64 -24.56
C HIS A 298 -1.93 2.92 -24.87
N CYS A 299 -2.63 3.96 -25.29
CA CYS A 299 -2.05 5.25 -25.66
C CYS A 299 -2.51 6.36 -24.71
N PHE A 300 -1.55 7.17 -24.29
CA PHE A 300 -1.71 8.26 -23.34
C PHE A 300 -1.02 9.53 -23.85
N SER A 301 -1.55 10.70 -23.47
CA SER A 301 -0.89 11.99 -23.71
C SER A 301 0.21 12.30 -22.69
N GLU A 302 0.17 11.62 -21.54
CA GLU A 302 1.09 11.79 -20.41
C GLU A 302 1.27 10.45 -19.69
N MET A 303 2.49 10.15 -19.27
CA MET A 303 2.80 8.92 -18.53
C MET A 303 3.91 9.17 -17.52
N ILE A 304 3.75 8.58 -16.34
CA ILE A 304 4.76 8.53 -15.28
C ILE A 304 5.18 7.07 -15.13
N VAL A 305 6.48 6.78 -15.19
CA VAL A 305 7.06 5.45 -14.99
C VAL A 305 7.89 5.46 -13.72
N GLY A 306 7.43 4.75 -12.70
CA GLY A 306 7.97 4.82 -11.34
C GLY A 306 7.04 5.53 -10.36
N LEU A 307 7.36 5.42 -9.07
CA LEU A 307 6.61 6.05 -7.99
C LEU A 307 7.49 7.02 -7.21
N ARG A 308 6.92 8.19 -6.88
CA ARG A 308 7.51 9.14 -5.93
C ARG A 308 7.34 8.61 -4.51
N ILE A 309 8.36 8.77 -3.68
CA ILE A 309 8.33 8.36 -2.27
C ILE A 309 8.98 9.46 -1.41
N HIS A 310 8.36 9.79 -0.27
CA HIS A 310 8.87 10.84 0.64
C HIS A 310 9.65 10.26 1.83
N GLY A 311 9.51 8.96 2.10
CA GLY A 311 10.14 8.27 3.21
C GLY A 311 9.38 7.02 3.63
N GLU A 312 9.76 6.43 4.76
CA GLU A 312 9.13 5.24 5.32
C GLU A 312 7.77 5.57 5.95
N LEU A 313 6.67 5.14 5.33
CA LEU A 313 5.30 5.48 5.74
C LEU A 313 5.03 6.99 5.89
N VAL A 314 5.72 7.84 5.12
CA VAL A 314 5.59 9.31 5.20
C VAL A 314 4.88 9.87 3.98
N VAL A 315 3.99 10.83 4.22
CA VAL A 315 3.49 11.78 3.21
C VAL A 315 3.81 13.18 3.70
N ASP A 316 4.91 13.76 3.20
CA ASP A 316 5.32 15.12 3.53
C ASP A 316 4.46 16.17 2.79
N PRO A 317 3.66 16.99 3.50
CA PRO A 317 2.86 18.06 2.91
C PRO A 317 3.66 19.07 2.10
N LYS A 318 4.93 19.31 2.43
CA LYS A 318 5.78 20.27 1.72
C LYS A 318 6.17 19.79 0.32
N LEU A 319 6.13 18.49 0.09
CA LEU A 319 6.46 17.85 -1.18
C LEU A 319 5.20 17.49 -1.99
N MET A 320 4.01 17.76 -1.44
CA MET A 320 2.72 17.55 -2.09
C MET A 320 2.20 18.85 -2.71
N PRO A 321 1.81 18.87 -4.00
CA PRO A 321 1.34 20.08 -4.68
C PRO A 321 0.15 20.79 -4.01
N ASN A 322 -0.67 20.01 -3.29
CA ASN A 322 -1.89 20.44 -2.61
C ASN A 322 -1.78 20.36 -1.08
N GLY A 323 -0.56 20.24 -0.54
CA GLY A 323 -0.33 20.20 0.91
C GLY A 323 -0.90 18.96 1.60
N LYS A 324 -1.18 17.89 0.84
CA LYS A 324 -1.74 16.63 1.38
C LYS A 324 -0.76 15.96 2.33
N SER A 325 -1.31 15.28 3.32
CA SER A 325 -0.56 14.69 4.42
C SER A 325 -0.89 13.21 4.60
N ILE A 326 -0.23 12.57 5.57
CA ILE A 326 -0.54 11.18 5.94
C ILE A 326 -1.99 11.03 6.44
N LYS A 327 -2.60 12.12 6.92
CA LYS A 327 -4.02 12.14 7.33
C LYS A 327 -4.96 12.03 6.13
N ASP A 328 -4.59 12.59 4.99
CA ASP A 328 -5.36 12.46 3.75
C ASP A 328 -5.26 11.04 3.19
N PHE A 329 -4.06 10.45 3.23
CA PHE A 329 -3.90 9.03 2.93
C PHE A 329 -4.73 8.15 3.86
N GLN A 330 -4.74 8.45 5.16
CA GLN A 330 -5.65 7.76 6.10
C GLN A 330 -7.12 7.96 5.72
N ALA A 331 -7.55 9.16 5.34
CA ALA A 331 -8.92 9.41 4.92
C ALA A 331 -9.32 8.53 3.72
N LEU A 332 -8.42 8.36 2.75
CA LEU A 332 -8.58 7.42 1.64
C LEU A 332 -8.78 5.99 2.14
N LEU A 333 -7.96 5.52 3.09
CA LEU A 333 -8.12 4.20 3.71
C LEU A 333 -9.49 4.04 4.37
N HIS A 334 -9.96 5.05 5.10
CA HIS A 334 -11.30 5.02 5.69
C HIS A 334 -12.39 5.00 4.61
N GLN A 335 -12.29 5.78 3.55
CA GLN A 335 -13.27 5.79 2.47
C GLN A 335 -13.34 4.45 1.72
N GLY A 336 -12.21 3.77 1.57
CA GLY A 336 -12.15 2.44 0.96
C GLY A 336 -12.81 1.37 1.84
N TYR A 337 -12.51 1.35 3.14
CA TYR A 337 -12.89 0.24 4.02
C TYR A 337 -14.11 0.48 4.92
N SER A 338 -14.67 1.69 4.97
CA SER A 338 -15.89 1.97 5.75
C SER A 338 -17.18 1.49 5.07
N GLY A 339 -17.12 1.05 3.81
CA GLY A 339 -18.27 0.49 3.12
C GLY A 339 -18.71 -0.84 3.74
N LYS A 340 -20.03 -1.11 3.76
CA LYS A 340 -20.51 -2.47 4.02
C LYS A 340 -19.89 -3.39 2.95
N PRO A 341 -19.31 -4.55 3.31
CA PRO A 341 -18.81 -5.48 2.31
C PRO A 341 -19.92 -5.74 1.30
N SER A 342 -19.59 -5.61 0.01
CA SER A 342 -20.51 -5.99 -1.07
C SER A 342 -21.05 -7.38 -0.77
N ALA A 343 -22.36 -7.58 -0.95
CA ALA A 343 -23.13 -8.75 -0.50
C ALA A 343 -22.70 -10.12 -1.08
N THR A 344 -21.53 -10.18 -1.73
CA THR A 344 -20.96 -11.35 -2.39
C THR A 344 -19.94 -12.13 -1.56
N SER A 345 -19.61 -11.74 -0.31
CA SER A 345 -18.75 -12.55 0.56
C SER A 345 -19.52 -13.14 1.76
N ALA A 346 -19.92 -14.41 1.60
CA ALA A 346 -20.63 -15.21 2.61
C ALA A 346 -19.70 -15.76 3.71
N ALA A 347 -18.90 -14.90 4.35
CA ALA A 347 -18.14 -15.28 5.54
C ALA A 347 -18.87 -14.76 6.80
N PRO A 348 -19.09 -15.59 7.84
CA PRO A 348 -19.64 -15.11 9.10
C PRO A 348 -18.63 -14.14 9.74
N LEU A 349 -19.00 -12.85 9.76
CA LEU A 349 -18.22 -11.82 10.42
C LEU A 349 -18.39 -11.95 11.95
N PRO A 350 -17.34 -11.69 12.75
CA PRO A 350 -17.52 -11.25 14.12
C PRO A 350 -18.43 -10.02 14.12
N LEU A 351 -19.40 -9.98 15.03
CA LEU A 351 -20.37 -8.89 15.20
C LEU A 351 -19.72 -7.51 14.98
N PRO A 352 -20.39 -6.57 14.28
CA PRO A 352 -19.89 -5.21 14.15
C PRO A 352 -19.66 -4.64 15.55
N LEU A 353 -18.39 -4.44 15.92
CA LEU A 353 -18.05 -3.63 17.08
C LEU A 353 -18.56 -2.22 16.78
N ALA A 354 -19.56 -1.79 17.56
CA ALA A 354 -20.31 -0.55 17.50
C ALA A 354 -19.75 0.59 16.63
N THR A 355 -20.67 1.29 15.95
CA THR A 355 -20.49 2.56 15.23
C THR A 355 -19.40 3.45 15.82
N PRO A 356 -18.60 4.16 14.99
CA PRO A 356 -17.60 5.11 15.46
C PRO A 356 -18.31 6.32 16.08
N SER A 357 -18.76 6.17 17.32
CA SER A 357 -19.24 7.27 18.14
C SER A 357 -18.26 7.44 19.29
N ARG A 358 -17.59 8.59 19.31
CA ARG A 358 -17.58 9.34 20.54
C ARG A 358 -18.40 10.61 20.29
N PRO A 359 -19.54 10.80 20.97
CA PRO A 359 -19.94 12.16 21.29
C PRO A 359 -18.77 12.77 22.09
N CYS A 360 -18.30 13.98 21.76
CA CYS A 360 -17.40 14.70 22.66
C CYS A 360 -18.07 14.68 24.06
N VAL A 361 -17.43 14.04 25.03
CA VAL A 361 -18.04 13.82 26.35
C VAL A 361 -17.90 15.11 27.16
N ARG A 362 -19.00 15.63 27.69
CA ARG A 362 -18.98 16.80 28.58
C ARG A 362 -18.27 16.45 29.90
N PRO A 363 -17.65 17.44 30.58
CA PRO A 363 -16.96 17.22 31.86
C PRO A 363 -17.83 16.52 32.92
N ASP A 364 -19.15 16.68 32.86
CA ASP A 364 -20.06 16.17 33.90
C ASP A 364 -20.49 14.69 33.68
N ASP A 365 -20.23 14.12 32.49
CA ASP A 365 -20.66 12.76 32.11
C ASP A 365 -19.59 11.67 32.36
N HIS A 366 -18.48 12.01 33.03
CA HIS A 366 -17.35 11.10 33.25
C HIS A 366 -17.71 9.82 34.02
N ALA A 367 -18.82 9.80 34.76
CA ALA A 367 -19.27 8.65 35.54
C ALA A 367 -19.89 7.51 34.71
N LYS A 368 -20.32 7.75 33.45
CA LYS A 368 -20.94 6.74 32.56
C LYS A 368 -20.14 6.43 31.30
N ALA A 369 -18.92 6.95 31.16
CA ALA A 369 -18.11 6.74 29.96
C ALA A 369 -17.67 5.28 29.82
N ALA A 370 -17.95 4.68 28.65
CA ALA A 370 -17.49 3.33 28.33
C ALA A 370 -15.96 3.20 28.45
N LYS A 371 -15.48 2.03 28.88
CA LYS A 371 -14.04 1.75 29.02
C LYS A 371 -13.35 1.92 27.65
N PRO A 372 -12.18 2.60 27.57
CA PRO A 372 -11.47 2.76 26.31
C PRO A 372 -11.12 1.41 25.67
N LYS A 373 -11.44 1.25 24.39
CA LYS A 373 -11.19 0.03 23.63
C LYS A 373 -9.72 -0.09 23.30
N MET A 374 -9.09 -1.20 23.67
CA MET A 374 -7.69 -1.47 23.38
C MET A 374 -7.57 -2.72 22.52
N LEU A 375 -6.99 -2.61 21.32
CA LEU A 375 -6.65 -3.77 20.50
C LEU A 375 -5.24 -4.24 20.80
N ILE A 376 -5.06 -5.55 20.97
CA ILE A 376 -3.75 -6.17 21.18
C ILE A 376 -3.48 -7.12 20.03
N PHE A 377 -2.53 -6.77 19.16
CA PHE A 377 -2.09 -7.65 18.09
C PHE A 377 -1.02 -8.61 18.58
N ILE A 378 -1.30 -9.90 18.41
CA ILE A 378 -0.42 -10.97 18.86
C ILE A 378 0.27 -11.67 17.68
N ARG A 379 1.41 -12.28 18.00
CA ARG A 379 2.23 -13.07 17.08
C ARG A 379 2.29 -14.50 17.62
N LYS A 380 2.47 -15.48 16.72
CA LYS A 380 2.53 -16.91 17.09
C LYS A 380 3.90 -17.56 16.89
N GLN A 381 4.72 -17.01 16.00
CA GLN A 381 5.98 -17.63 15.59
C GLN A 381 7.20 -16.98 16.25
N ASN A 382 7.36 -15.67 16.07
CA ASN A 382 8.45 -14.88 16.64
C ASN A 382 7.90 -13.60 17.27
N ARG A 383 8.68 -13.02 18.18
CA ARG A 383 8.29 -11.84 18.98
C ARG A 383 6.95 -12.06 19.70
N VAL A 384 6.76 -13.29 20.19
CA VAL A 384 5.58 -13.71 20.94
C VAL A 384 5.64 -13.10 22.34
N ILE A 385 4.50 -12.58 22.81
CA ILE A 385 4.33 -12.14 24.20
C ILE A 385 4.08 -13.39 25.05
N LEU A 386 5.11 -13.87 25.75
CA LEU A 386 5.09 -15.14 26.48
C LEU A 386 4.12 -15.12 27.67
N ASN A 387 3.96 -13.97 28.31
CA ASN A 387 3.07 -13.76 29.45
C ASN A 387 1.80 -12.96 29.10
N LEU A 388 1.25 -13.16 27.89
CA LEU A 388 0.06 -12.45 27.40
C LEU A 388 -1.12 -12.40 28.39
N PRO A 389 -1.49 -13.48 29.14
CA PRO A 389 -2.58 -13.40 30.11
C PRO A 389 -2.37 -12.33 31.20
N HIS A 390 -1.12 -12.12 31.62
CA HIS A 390 -0.77 -11.09 32.60
C HIS A 390 -0.85 -9.69 32.00
N VAL A 391 -0.40 -9.52 30.75
CA VAL A 391 -0.52 -8.25 30.00
C VAL A 391 -1.99 -7.86 29.82
N VAL A 392 -2.84 -8.78 29.38
CA VAL A 392 -4.29 -8.55 29.23
C VAL A 392 -4.94 -8.19 30.57
N THR A 393 -4.55 -8.87 31.65
CA THR A 393 -5.03 -8.57 33.00
C THR A 393 -4.60 -7.17 33.46
N ALA A 394 -3.37 -6.77 33.16
CA ALA A 394 -2.87 -5.43 33.44
C ALA A 394 -3.69 -4.36 32.70
N CYS A 395 -3.99 -4.57 31.41
CA CYS A 395 -4.86 -3.67 30.63
C CYS A 395 -6.25 -3.52 31.26
N ARG A 396 -6.88 -4.64 31.68
CA ARG A 396 -8.18 -4.62 32.36
C ARG A 396 -8.13 -3.85 33.68
N ARG A 397 -7.10 -4.10 34.50
CA ARG A 397 -6.90 -3.40 35.79
C ARG A 397 -6.64 -1.91 35.61
N ALA A 398 -5.95 -1.52 34.54
CA ALA A 398 -5.78 -0.11 34.16
C ALA A 398 -7.09 0.55 33.68
N GLY A 399 -8.15 -0.24 33.43
CA GLY A 399 -9.48 0.23 33.05
C GLY A 399 -9.73 0.29 31.55
N PHE A 400 -8.92 -0.37 30.73
CA PHE A 400 -9.20 -0.59 29.32
C PHE A 400 -10.14 -1.77 29.12
N ALA A 401 -10.78 -1.82 27.95
CA ALA A 401 -11.45 -3.00 27.42
C ALA A 401 -10.55 -3.65 26.35
N PRO A 402 -9.63 -4.56 26.72
CA PRO A 402 -8.71 -5.18 25.78
C PRO A 402 -9.40 -6.25 24.93
N HIS A 403 -9.11 -6.24 23.63
CA HIS A 403 -9.49 -7.28 22.68
C HIS A 403 -8.25 -7.76 21.94
N VAL A 404 -8.00 -9.07 22.05
CA VAL A 404 -6.81 -9.71 21.47
C VAL A 404 -7.14 -10.19 20.06
N MET A 405 -6.31 -9.83 19.10
CA MET A 405 -6.47 -10.22 17.70
C MET A 405 -5.18 -10.84 17.16
N ASN A 406 -5.31 -12.01 16.53
CA ASN A 406 -4.22 -12.65 15.80
C ASN A 406 -4.42 -12.41 14.30
N LEU A 407 -3.60 -11.52 13.73
CA LEU A 407 -3.68 -11.21 12.31
C LEU A 407 -3.04 -12.33 11.49
N ARG A 408 -3.85 -12.95 10.63
CA ARG A 408 -3.38 -13.89 9.60
C ARG A 408 -3.31 -13.17 8.24
N ARG A 409 -2.50 -13.68 7.30
CA ARG A 409 -2.37 -13.10 5.94
C ARG A 409 -3.72 -12.91 5.24
N GLN A 410 -4.63 -13.86 5.44
CA GLN A 410 -5.98 -13.86 4.86
C GLN A 410 -7.00 -13.02 5.63
N THR A 411 -6.62 -12.34 6.72
CA THR A 411 -7.56 -11.52 7.49
C THR A 411 -7.98 -10.33 6.62
N PRO A 412 -9.28 -10.16 6.31
CA PRO A 412 -9.71 -9.08 5.43
C PRO A 412 -9.41 -7.70 6.03
N LEU A 413 -8.86 -6.79 5.23
CA LEU A 413 -8.58 -5.42 5.67
C LEU A 413 -9.80 -4.67 6.23
N PRO A 414 -11.03 -4.82 5.67
CA PRO A 414 -12.22 -4.22 6.28
C PRO A 414 -12.48 -4.64 7.74
N VAL A 415 -12.13 -5.88 8.11
CA VAL A 415 -12.30 -6.37 9.49
C VAL A 415 -11.29 -5.69 10.42
N ILE A 416 -10.05 -5.58 9.97
CA ILE A 416 -8.97 -4.92 10.72
C ILE A 416 -9.27 -3.43 10.87
N HIS A 417 -9.70 -2.79 9.78
CA HIS A 417 -10.13 -1.40 9.75
C HIS A 417 -11.28 -1.14 10.72
N ALA A 418 -12.37 -1.91 10.67
CA ALA A 418 -13.52 -1.72 11.55
C ALA A 418 -13.13 -1.83 13.04
N ALA A 419 -12.23 -2.75 13.36
CA ALA A 419 -11.72 -2.89 14.72
C ALA A 419 -10.91 -1.64 15.14
N LEU A 420 -9.93 -1.21 14.34
CA LEU A 420 -9.02 -0.11 14.69
C LEU A 420 -9.65 1.28 14.58
N ALA A 421 -10.54 1.52 13.63
CA ALA A 421 -11.27 2.77 13.46
C ALA A 421 -12.17 3.09 14.67
N SER A 422 -12.53 2.06 15.46
CA SER A 422 -13.28 2.20 16.70
C SER A 422 -12.41 2.18 17.97
N ALA A 423 -11.14 1.79 17.87
CA ALA A 423 -10.23 1.62 19.00
C ALA A 423 -9.74 2.96 19.56
N ASP A 424 -9.40 2.96 20.84
CA ASP A 424 -8.78 4.11 21.55
C ASP A 424 -7.29 3.87 21.80
N ALA A 425 -6.86 2.61 21.79
CA ALA A 425 -5.45 2.24 21.88
C ALA A 425 -5.16 0.96 21.07
N MET A 426 -3.95 0.87 20.54
CA MET A 426 -3.40 -0.34 19.92
C MET A 426 -2.11 -0.72 20.63
N VAL A 427 -1.96 -2.01 20.94
CA VAL A 427 -0.74 -2.61 21.46
C VAL A 427 -0.26 -3.64 20.46
N ALA A 428 1.00 -3.55 20.05
CA ALA A 428 1.60 -4.52 19.16
C ALA A 428 3.11 -4.62 19.39
N VAL A 429 3.67 -5.83 19.22
CA VAL A 429 5.13 -6.00 19.18
C VAL A 429 5.65 -5.58 17.81
N HIS A 430 6.80 -4.91 17.78
CA HIS A 430 7.44 -4.40 16.56
C HIS A 430 7.39 -5.42 15.41
N GLY A 431 6.90 -4.98 14.26
CA GLY A 431 6.83 -5.74 13.01
C GLY A 431 5.68 -5.25 12.13
N ALA A 432 5.53 -5.86 10.95
CA ALA A 432 4.60 -5.38 9.90
C ALA A 432 3.13 -5.21 10.33
N ALA A 433 2.68 -5.88 11.39
CA ALA A 433 1.33 -5.71 11.92
C ALA A 433 1.10 -4.32 12.51
N VAL A 434 2.16 -3.62 12.95
CA VAL A 434 2.09 -2.27 13.51
C VAL A 434 1.60 -1.27 12.47
N THR A 435 1.91 -1.45 11.16
CA THR A 435 1.48 -0.58 10.05
C THR A 435 -0.03 -0.29 10.04
N HIS A 436 -0.85 -1.19 10.56
CA HIS A 436 -2.30 -0.96 10.65
C HIS A 436 -2.68 0.21 11.58
N PHE A 437 -1.75 0.80 12.35
CA PHE A 437 -1.99 2.05 13.06
C PHE A 437 -2.57 3.15 12.14
N LEU A 438 -2.31 3.08 10.82
CA LEU A 438 -2.89 3.95 9.80
C LEU A 438 -4.44 3.93 9.75
N PHE A 439 -5.10 2.94 10.36
CA PHE A 439 -6.56 2.90 10.52
C PHE A 439 -7.07 3.51 11.84
N MET A 440 -6.17 3.92 12.75
CA MET A 440 -6.53 4.49 14.04
C MET A 440 -6.85 5.98 13.93
N ARG A 441 -7.81 6.45 14.70
CA ARG A 441 -8.19 7.86 14.71
C ARG A 441 -7.09 8.74 15.33
N PRO A 442 -6.83 9.95 14.81
CA PRO A 442 -5.98 10.93 15.49
C PRO A 442 -6.42 11.15 16.94
N GLY A 443 -5.45 11.36 17.83
CA GLY A 443 -5.66 11.54 19.27
C GLY A 443 -5.91 10.24 20.04
N THR A 444 -5.66 9.08 19.43
CA THR A 444 -5.62 7.76 20.07
C THR A 444 -4.17 7.32 20.29
N VAL A 445 -3.97 6.19 20.97
CA VAL A 445 -2.63 5.77 21.44
C VAL A 445 -2.12 4.55 20.68
N LEU A 446 -0.92 4.66 20.09
CA LEU A 446 -0.15 3.50 19.64
C LEU A 446 0.90 3.17 20.70
N LEU A 447 0.78 1.99 21.33
CA LEU A 447 1.78 1.46 22.25
C LEU A 447 2.53 0.32 21.57
N GLN A 448 3.79 0.58 21.21
CA GLN A 448 4.65 -0.41 20.57
C GLN A 448 5.55 -1.10 21.60
N ILE A 449 5.51 -2.43 21.64
CA ILE A 449 6.51 -3.23 22.35
C ILE A 449 7.72 -3.37 21.42
N VAL A 450 8.85 -2.83 21.84
CA VAL A 450 10.10 -2.77 21.08
C VAL A 450 11.06 -3.81 21.64
N PRO A 451 11.27 -4.94 20.92
CA PRO A 451 12.28 -5.93 21.31
C PRO A 451 13.69 -5.34 21.31
N VAL A 452 14.61 -6.01 22.01
CA VAL A 452 16.03 -5.63 22.07
C VAL A 452 16.59 -5.48 20.64
N GLY A 453 17.35 -4.42 20.39
CA GLY A 453 18.02 -4.15 19.11
C GLY A 453 17.17 -3.47 18.04
N LEU A 454 15.92 -3.09 18.35
CA LEU A 454 14.99 -2.54 17.37
C LEU A 454 14.56 -1.08 17.63
N ASP A 455 15.25 -0.36 18.52
CA ASP A 455 14.88 1.02 18.92
C ASP A 455 14.82 1.98 17.72
N TRP A 456 15.90 2.05 16.93
CA TRP A 456 15.96 2.94 15.76
C TRP A 456 14.89 2.60 14.72
N ALA A 457 14.62 1.30 14.54
CA ALA A 457 13.65 0.79 13.58
C ALA A 457 12.22 1.07 14.05
N ALA A 458 11.93 0.95 15.34
CA ALA A 458 10.62 1.27 15.90
C ALA A 458 10.28 2.75 15.70
N GLU A 459 11.21 3.63 16.07
CA GLU A 459 11.04 5.08 15.93
C GLU A 459 10.90 5.51 14.47
N SER A 460 11.76 4.99 13.58
CA SER A 460 11.80 5.41 12.19
C SER A 460 10.62 4.87 11.37
N PHE A 461 10.22 3.61 11.59
CA PHE A 461 9.17 2.97 10.81
C PHE A 461 7.77 3.24 11.31
N TYR A 462 7.59 3.49 12.61
CA TYR A 462 6.25 3.61 13.21
C TYR A 462 6.11 4.81 14.13
N GLY A 463 7.12 5.15 14.93
CA GLY A 463 7.07 6.27 15.88
C GLY A 463 6.77 7.61 15.20
N LYS A 464 7.66 8.06 14.32
CA LYS A 464 7.48 9.32 13.58
C LYS A 464 6.21 9.33 12.72
N PRO A 465 5.91 8.28 11.91
CA PRO A 465 4.67 8.23 11.15
C PRO A 465 3.40 8.28 12.01
N ALA A 466 3.37 7.61 13.16
CA ALA A 466 2.23 7.64 14.09
C ALA A 466 2.02 9.04 14.67
N GLN A 467 3.10 9.74 15.05
CA GLN A 467 3.02 11.12 15.54
C GLN A 467 2.53 12.08 14.45
N GLN A 468 2.99 11.94 13.20
CA GLN A 468 2.52 12.73 12.06
C GLN A 468 1.03 12.51 11.77
N LEU A 469 0.54 11.27 11.97
CA LEU A 469 -0.87 10.94 11.90
C LEU A 469 -1.68 11.55 13.06
N GLY A 470 -1.01 12.00 14.12
CA GLY A 470 -1.61 12.61 15.30
C GLY A 470 -1.92 11.60 16.41
N LEU A 471 -1.24 10.45 16.44
CA LEU A 471 -1.33 9.49 17.53
C LEU A 471 -0.34 9.82 18.65
N GLU A 472 -0.69 9.47 19.87
CA GLU A 472 0.28 9.37 20.96
C GLU A 472 1.07 8.07 20.78
N TYR A 473 2.35 8.18 20.51
CA TYR A 473 3.25 7.04 20.38
C TYR A 473 3.96 6.76 21.71
N LEU A 474 3.77 5.55 22.25
CA LEU A 474 4.39 5.08 23.49
C LEU A 474 5.23 3.84 23.23
N GLU A 475 6.48 3.85 23.70
CA GLU A 475 7.39 2.71 23.56
C GLU A 475 7.50 1.91 24.85
N TYR A 476 7.24 0.60 24.76
CA TYR A 476 7.68 -0.35 25.75
C TYR A 476 8.98 -1.00 25.27
N ARG A 477 10.12 -0.45 25.69
CA ARG A 477 11.44 -1.02 25.40
C ARG A 477 11.68 -2.24 26.28
N VAL A 478 11.78 -3.40 25.65
CA VAL A 478 12.02 -4.68 26.31
C VAL A 478 13.41 -4.64 26.95
N ALA A 479 13.48 -4.92 28.24
CA ALA A 479 14.76 -5.01 28.93
C ALA A 479 15.50 -6.31 28.55
N PRO A 480 16.83 -6.36 28.65
CA PRO A 480 17.62 -7.60 28.50
C PRO A 480 16.99 -8.84 29.14
N GLU A 481 16.57 -8.74 30.40
CA GLU A 481 16.02 -9.84 31.20
C GLU A 481 14.62 -10.28 30.74
N GLU A 482 13.92 -9.40 30.01
CA GLU A 482 12.59 -9.63 29.47
C GLU A 482 12.62 -10.32 28.10
N SER A 483 13.81 -10.41 27.48
CA SER A 483 14.02 -11.03 26.19
C SER A 483 14.36 -12.51 26.33
N SER A 484 13.82 -13.35 25.45
CA SER A 484 14.26 -14.76 25.36
C SER A 484 15.73 -14.90 24.95
N LEU A 485 16.33 -13.86 24.37
CA LEU A 485 17.75 -13.84 24.02
C LEU A 485 18.66 -13.96 25.24
N ALA A 486 18.22 -13.50 26.42
CA ALA A 486 19.00 -13.67 27.65
C ALA A 486 19.14 -15.15 28.05
N ALA A 487 18.13 -15.99 27.74
CA ALA A 487 18.21 -17.43 27.97
C ALA A 487 19.03 -18.14 26.88
N GLU A 488 19.00 -17.65 25.64
CA GLU A 488 19.73 -18.25 24.51
C GLU A 488 21.23 -17.91 24.52
N TYR A 489 21.58 -16.65 24.75
CA TYR A 489 22.95 -16.15 24.66
C TYR A 489 23.58 -15.84 26.03
N GLY A 490 22.77 -15.77 27.09
CA GLY A 490 23.20 -15.31 28.42
C GLY A 490 22.97 -13.81 28.59
N LEU A 491 22.55 -13.41 29.80
CA LEU A 491 22.20 -12.03 30.10
C LEU A 491 23.35 -11.04 29.88
N ASN A 492 24.58 -11.43 30.18
CA ASN A 492 25.76 -10.58 30.03
C ASN A 492 26.41 -10.69 28.63
N SER A 493 25.80 -11.41 27.68
CA SER A 493 26.33 -11.49 26.32
C SER A 493 26.21 -10.14 25.61
N THR A 494 27.17 -9.87 24.72
CA THR A 494 27.17 -8.67 23.86
C THR A 494 25.90 -8.62 22.99
N VAL A 495 25.40 -9.76 22.52
CA VAL A 495 24.16 -9.86 21.75
C VAL A 495 22.97 -9.23 22.49
N VAL A 496 22.92 -9.37 23.81
CA VAL A 496 21.80 -8.88 24.63
C VAL A 496 22.07 -7.47 25.18
N GLN A 497 23.30 -7.21 25.67
CA GLN A 497 23.67 -5.96 26.32
C GLN A 497 24.03 -4.84 25.35
N ASP A 498 24.62 -5.16 24.21
CA ASP A 498 25.01 -4.20 23.18
C ASP A 498 24.55 -4.64 21.78
N PRO A 499 23.25 -4.44 21.46
CA PRO A 499 22.71 -4.84 20.17
C PRO A 499 23.32 -4.13 18.96
N SER A 500 24.09 -3.06 19.18
CA SER A 500 24.74 -2.31 18.11
C SER A 500 25.82 -3.14 17.41
N VAL A 501 26.46 -4.07 18.13
CA VAL A 501 27.51 -4.96 17.59
C VAL A 501 26.97 -5.90 16.52
N ILE A 502 25.75 -6.41 16.69
CA ILE A 502 25.10 -7.24 15.68
C ILE A 502 24.48 -6.34 14.61
N SER A 503 23.91 -5.20 14.99
CA SER A 503 23.25 -4.28 14.04
C SER A 503 24.23 -3.66 13.04
N SER A 504 25.48 -3.42 13.44
CA SER A 504 26.54 -2.89 12.58
C SER A 504 27.04 -3.89 11.53
N GLN A 505 26.74 -5.18 11.69
CA GLN A 505 27.04 -6.22 10.70
C GLN A 505 26.03 -6.23 9.54
N GLY A 506 25.01 -5.38 9.60
CA GLY A 506 24.02 -5.20 8.55
C GLY A 506 22.63 -5.72 8.92
N TRP A 507 21.67 -5.36 8.07
CA TRP A 507 20.24 -5.63 8.30
C TRP A 507 19.92 -7.11 8.49
N TRP A 508 20.59 -8.01 7.76
CA TRP A 508 20.26 -9.43 7.77
C TRP A 508 20.61 -10.12 9.09
N GLU A 509 21.79 -9.83 9.66
CA GLU A 509 22.19 -10.38 10.96
C GLU A 509 21.34 -9.79 12.10
N MET A 510 21.05 -8.49 12.04
CA MET A 510 20.11 -7.84 12.95
C MET A 510 18.73 -8.52 12.92
N LYS A 511 18.15 -8.71 11.73
CA LYS A 511 16.84 -9.37 11.54
C LYS A 511 16.86 -10.78 12.12
N LYS A 512 17.87 -11.58 11.75
CA LYS A 512 18.02 -12.97 12.16
C LYS A 512 18.05 -13.14 13.67
N VAL A 513 18.73 -12.25 14.39
CA VAL A 513 18.82 -12.30 15.85
C VAL A 513 17.60 -11.65 16.51
N TYR A 514 17.35 -10.37 16.23
CA TYR A 514 16.41 -9.58 17.01
C TYR A 514 14.97 -9.64 16.52
N MET A 515 14.72 -9.97 15.25
CA MET A 515 13.36 -10.08 14.71
C MET A 515 12.86 -11.53 14.65
N ASP A 516 13.73 -12.49 14.36
CA ASP A 516 13.34 -13.87 14.08
C ASP A 516 13.46 -14.82 15.29
N ARG A 517 14.41 -14.58 16.21
CA ARG A 517 14.71 -15.49 17.34
C ARG A 517 14.30 -14.97 18.73
N GLN A 518 13.77 -13.75 18.79
CA GLN A 518 13.42 -13.12 20.05
C GLN A 518 11.93 -13.24 20.36
N ASN A 519 11.60 -13.63 21.59
CA ASN A 519 10.29 -13.53 22.23
C ASN A 519 10.38 -12.66 23.49
N VAL A 520 9.24 -12.20 24.01
CA VAL A 520 9.22 -11.15 25.04
C VAL A 520 8.34 -11.54 26.23
N THR A 521 8.85 -11.29 27.44
CA THR A 521 8.14 -11.41 28.70
C THR A 521 7.97 -10.01 29.29
N VAL A 522 6.79 -9.42 29.13
CA VAL A 522 6.53 -8.01 29.48
C VAL A 522 6.45 -7.84 30.99
N SER A 523 7.23 -6.93 31.58
CA SER A 523 7.08 -6.54 32.98
C SER A 523 5.78 -5.80 33.20
N VAL A 524 4.87 -6.42 33.96
CA VAL A 524 3.55 -5.86 34.29
C VAL A 524 3.67 -4.51 35.02
N LYS A 525 4.70 -4.35 35.86
CA LYS A 525 4.95 -3.10 36.58
C LYS A 525 5.27 -1.96 35.62
N ARG A 526 6.29 -2.12 34.77
CA ARG A 526 6.74 -1.13 33.79
C ARG A 526 5.65 -0.85 32.75
N PHE A 527 5.01 -1.90 32.25
CA PHE A 527 3.92 -1.78 31.28
C PHE A 527 2.72 -1.03 31.88
N GLY A 528 2.43 -1.24 33.17
CA GLY A 528 1.41 -0.50 33.91
C GLY A 528 1.62 1.02 33.93
N GLU A 529 2.86 1.49 33.84
CA GLU A 529 3.18 2.93 33.79
C GLU A 529 2.77 3.53 32.44
N LEU A 530 3.07 2.83 31.34
CA LEU A 530 2.63 3.23 30.00
C LEU A 530 1.11 3.19 29.86
N LEU A 531 0.44 2.18 30.45
CA LEU A 531 -1.02 2.13 30.48
C LEU A 531 -1.64 3.35 31.20
N ARG A 532 -1.00 3.84 32.27
CA ARG A 532 -1.42 5.08 32.95
C ARG A 532 -1.21 6.30 32.06
N ALA A 533 -0.07 6.40 31.39
CA ALA A 533 0.22 7.49 30.45
C ALA A 533 -0.80 7.52 29.28
N ALA A 534 -1.06 6.36 28.67
CA ALA A 534 -2.06 6.20 27.62
C ALA A 534 -3.45 6.68 28.06
N LYS A 535 -3.89 6.25 29.26
CA LYS A 535 -5.19 6.65 29.81
C LYS A 535 -5.27 8.16 30.09
N LEU A 536 -4.19 8.74 30.59
CA LEU A 536 -4.10 10.18 30.83
C LEU A 536 -4.22 10.97 29.52
N HIS A 537 -3.52 10.55 28.47
CA HIS A 537 -3.64 11.16 27.14
C HIS A 537 -5.08 11.10 26.63
N LEU A 538 -5.72 9.92 26.67
CA LEU A 538 -7.10 9.74 26.22
C LEU A 538 -8.12 10.59 27.01
N LYS A 539 -7.88 10.82 28.31
CA LYS A 539 -8.69 11.72 29.13
C LYS A 539 -8.51 13.18 28.71
N LYS A 540 -7.26 13.65 28.60
CA LYS A 540 -6.94 15.03 28.19
C LYS A 540 -7.56 15.36 26.83
N ASN A 541 -7.42 14.47 25.86
CA ASN A 541 -7.96 14.65 24.53
C ASN A 541 -9.50 14.71 24.53
N ALA A 542 -10.16 13.86 25.33
CA ALA A 542 -11.61 13.91 25.49
C ALA A 542 -12.12 15.25 26.04
N THR A 543 -11.42 15.78 27.06
CA THR A 543 -11.76 17.07 27.67
C THR A 543 -11.52 18.23 26.69
N ALA A 544 -10.44 18.18 25.89
CA ALA A 544 -10.16 19.17 24.85
C ALA A 544 -11.27 19.20 23.77
N CYS A 545 -11.71 18.04 23.28
CA CYS A 545 -12.88 17.91 22.37
C CYS A 545 -14.13 18.53 22.98
N GLY A 546 -14.44 18.21 24.24
CA GLY A 546 -15.60 18.73 24.95
C GLY A 546 -15.61 20.25 25.09
N LYS A 547 -14.45 20.85 25.40
CA LYS A 547 -14.30 22.31 25.48
C LYS A 547 -14.47 22.97 24.11
N ALA A 548 -13.83 22.44 23.06
CA ALA A 548 -13.97 22.96 21.70
C ALA A 548 -15.43 22.91 21.21
N ALA A 549 -16.15 21.81 21.48
CA ALA A 549 -17.56 21.67 21.12
C ALA A 549 -18.50 22.57 21.94
N GLY A 550 -18.08 23.02 23.14
CA GLY A 550 -18.84 23.93 24.00
C GLY A 550 -18.71 25.41 23.61
N VAL A 551 -17.64 25.79 22.92
CA VAL A 551 -17.36 27.18 22.49
C VAL A 551 -18.07 27.55 21.17
N VAL A 552 -18.57 26.56 20.41
CA VAL A 552 -19.31 26.77 19.14
C VAL A 552 -20.82 26.87 19.37
N ARG A 553 -21.26 27.38 20.53
CA ARG A 553 -22.69 27.60 20.84
C ARG A 553 -22.99 29.04 21.20
#